data_AF-A0A068NL47-F1
#
_entry.id   AF-A0A068NL47-F1
#
_cell.length_a   1.000
_cell.length_b   1.000
_cell.length_c   1.000
_cell.angle_alpha   90.00
_cell.angle_beta   90.00
_cell.angle_gamma   90.00
#
_symmetry.space_group_name_H-M   'P 1'
#
loop_
_entity.id
_entity.type
_entity.pdbx_description
1 polymer ?
#
loop_
_entity_poly.entity_id
_entity_poly.type
_entity_poly.pdbx_seq_one_letter_code
_entity_poly.pdbx_strand_id
1 'polypeptide(L)'
;MRVKVPDTEMYAYPDISVVCGKAILKDDHMDTLLNPVVIFEVLSPSTESYDRVAKFAHYRRLATLKSYVLVSQEAPMIDRYDRGDDGQWVLSDCWGVDSSLQIPSLGISIPLAKVYENVDLPPDHLSRQPWAKSD
;
A
#
# COMPACT_ATOMS: atom_id res chain seq x y z
N MET A 1 -8.37 -0.59 12.25
CA MET A 1 -7.37 -0.92 13.28
C MET A 1 -6.21 0.05 13.12
N ARG A 2 -5.75 0.68 14.20
CA ARG A 2 -4.62 1.63 14.20
C ARG A 2 -3.31 0.85 14.10
N VAL A 3 -2.29 1.42 13.44
CA VAL A 3 -0.92 0.91 13.46
C VAL A 3 -0.04 1.87 14.25
N LYS A 4 0.78 1.32 15.14
CA LYS A 4 1.83 2.06 15.85
C LYS A 4 3.19 1.59 15.35
N VAL A 5 4.03 2.55 14.96
CA VAL A 5 5.44 2.30 14.68
C VAL A 5 6.21 2.42 16.00
N PRO A 6 6.75 1.32 16.58
CA PRO A 6 7.27 1.29 17.95
C PRO A 6 8.29 2.38 18.29
N ASP A 7 9.21 2.67 17.36
CA ASP A 7 10.35 3.58 17.59
C ASP A 7 10.08 5.03 17.15
N THR A 8 8.82 5.41 16.97
CA THR A 8 8.45 6.77 16.57
C THR A 8 7.17 7.16 17.29
N GLU A 9 6.84 8.46 17.41
CA GLU A 9 5.54 8.90 17.93
C GLU A 9 4.36 8.65 16.97
N MET A 10 4.62 8.05 15.80
CA MET A 10 3.61 7.86 14.77
C MET A 10 2.58 6.78 15.16
N TYR A 11 1.32 7.19 15.14
CA TYR A 11 0.15 6.33 15.06
C TYR A 11 -0.63 6.71 13.80
N ALA A 12 -1.06 5.72 13.02
CA ALA A 12 -1.82 5.96 11.81
C ALA A 12 -2.89 4.89 11.61
N TYR A 13 -3.92 5.26 10.86
CA TYR A 13 -4.95 4.33 10.40
C TYR A 13 -4.71 4.10 8.91
N PRO A 14 -4.00 3.03 8.53
CA PRO A 14 -3.95 2.66 7.13
C PRO A 14 -5.33 2.18 6.68
N ASP A 15 -5.62 2.30 5.39
CA ASP A 15 -6.85 1.77 4.81
C ASP A 15 -6.94 0.25 4.99
N ILE A 16 -5.84 -0.45 4.76
CA ILE A 16 -5.73 -1.89 5.01
C ILE A 16 -4.40 -2.21 5.69
N SER A 17 -4.46 -3.08 6.70
CA SER A 17 -3.29 -3.74 7.28
C SER A 17 -3.50 -5.25 7.30
N VAL A 18 -2.44 -5.99 6.96
CA VAL A 18 -2.45 -7.46 6.91
C VAL A 18 -1.45 -7.99 7.93
N VAL A 19 -1.85 -9.01 8.68
CA VAL A 19 -0.99 -9.75 9.60
C VAL A 19 -0.96 -11.21 9.13
N CYS A 20 0.24 -11.78 9.07
CA CYS A 20 0.40 -13.23 8.91
C CYS A 20 0.67 -13.84 10.28
N GLY A 21 -0.20 -14.76 10.72
CA GLY A 21 -0.12 -15.37 12.05
C GLY A 21 -0.82 -14.54 13.14
N LYS A 22 -0.21 -14.45 14.33
CA LYS A 22 -0.81 -13.79 15.49
C LYS A 22 -0.58 -12.28 15.45
N ALA A 23 -1.66 -11.50 15.56
CA ALA A 23 -1.57 -10.06 15.77
C ALA A 23 -0.93 -9.74 17.14
N ILE A 24 0.07 -8.87 17.12
CA ILE A 24 0.70 -8.29 18.31
C ILE A 24 0.12 -6.89 18.46
N LEU A 25 -0.58 -6.69 19.57
CA LEU A 25 -1.28 -5.45 19.87
C LEU A 25 -0.57 -4.75 21.02
N LYS A 26 -0.65 -3.42 21.04
CA LYS A 26 0.03 -2.59 22.04
C LYS A 26 -0.49 -2.82 23.46
N ASP A 27 -1.79 -3.06 23.59
CA ASP A 27 -2.51 -3.21 24.84
C ASP A 27 -3.78 -4.07 24.63
N ASP A 28 -4.51 -4.29 25.73
CA ASP A 28 -5.72 -5.11 25.75
C ASP A 28 -6.95 -4.43 25.11
N HIS A 29 -6.83 -3.18 24.64
CA HIS A 29 -7.93 -2.52 23.92
C HIS A 29 -8.10 -3.06 22.49
N MET A 30 -7.18 -3.92 22.04
CA MET A 30 -7.24 -4.65 20.78
C MET A 30 -7.37 -3.77 19.52
N ASP A 31 -7.02 -2.49 19.59
CA ASP A 31 -7.24 -1.52 18.52
C ASP A 31 -5.97 -1.10 17.78
N THR A 32 -4.79 -1.41 18.35
CA THR A 32 -3.49 -0.89 17.90
C THR A 32 -2.51 -2.02 17.58
N LEU A 33 -2.30 -2.25 16.28
CA LEU A 33 -1.41 -3.25 15.71
C LEU A 33 0.05 -2.79 15.70
N LEU A 34 0.95 -3.70 16.05
CA LEU A 34 2.41 -3.49 16.09
C LEU A 34 3.17 -4.26 15.01
N ASN A 35 2.57 -5.28 14.40
CA ASN A 35 3.27 -6.21 13.50
C ASN A 35 2.57 -6.45 12.14
N PRO A 36 2.13 -5.40 11.41
CA PRO A 36 1.64 -5.62 10.05
C PRO A 36 2.77 -6.15 9.15
N VAL A 37 2.39 -7.02 8.22
CA VAL A 37 3.24 -7.57 7.16
C VAL A 37 3.03 -6.81 5.85
N VAL A 38 1.79 -6.39 5.57
CA VAL A 38 1.46 -5.52 4.44
C VAL A 38 0.60 -4.36 4.92
N ILE A 39 0.87 -3.17 4.40
CA ILE A 39 0.05 -1.97 4.58
C ILE A 39 -0.36 -1.47 3.20
N PHE A 40 -1.64 -1.12 3.05
CA PHE A 40 -2.17 -0.42 1.88
C PHE A 40 -2.64 0.97 2.29
N GLU A 41 -2.37 1.94 1.43
CA GLU A 41 -2.92 3.30 1.50
C GLU A 41 -3.55 3.62 0.14
N VAL A 42 -4.75 4.16 0.17
CA VAL A 42 -5.47 4.66 -1.00
C VAL A 42 -5.17 6.15 -1.11
N LEU A 43 -4.45 6.52 -2.18
CA LEU A 43 -3.97 7.88 -2.37
C LEU A 43 -5.13 8.81 -2.67
N SER A 44 -5.08 9.99 -2.05
CA SER A 44 -5.94 11.12 -2.42
C SER A 44 -5.08 12.35 -2.70
N PRO A 45 -5.56 13.31 -3.53
CA PRO A 45 -4.78 14.49 -3.88
C PRO A 45 -4.27 15.30 -2.68
N SER A 46 -4.99 15.26 -1.55
CA SER A 46 -4.63 16.01 -0.34
C SER A 46 -3.55 15.35 0.52
N THR A 47 -3.34 14.03 0.40
CA THR A 47 -2.47 13.25 1.29
C THR A 47 -1.40 12.44 0.57
N GLU A 48 -1.46 12.32 -0.76
CA GLU A 48 -0.55 11.51 -1.56
C GLU A 48 0.94 11.79 -1.28
N SER A 49 1.32 13.07 -1.23
CA SER A 49 2.72 13.45 -0.94
C SER A 49 3.16 12.99 0.45
N TYR A 50 2.26 13.03 1.43
CA TYR A 50 2.53 12.54 2.78
C TYR A 50 2.66 11.01 2.80
N ASP A 51 1.75 10.30 2.13
CA ASP A 51 1.71 8.84 2.10
C ASP A 51 2.93 8.23 1.41
N ARG A 52 3.36 8.84 0.30
CA ARG A 52 4.54 8.43 -0.48
C ARG A 52 5.85 8.64 0.28
N VAL A 53 5.94 9.72 1.06
CA VAL A 53 7.22 10.18 1.63
C VAL A 53 7.26 9.96 3.14
N ALA A 54 6.56 10.79 3.91
CA ALA A 54 6.70 10.84 5.35
C ALA A 54 6.10 9.58 6.01
N LYS A 55 4.90 9.17 5.59
CA LYS A 55 4.23 7.98 6.12
C LYS A 55 5.03 6.71 5.83
N PHE A 56 5.49 6.55 4.59
CA PHE A 56 6.37 5.44 4.21
C PHE A 56 7.68 5.44 5.02
N ALA A 57 8.29 6.61 5.25
CA ALA A 57 9.50 6.70 6.06
C ALA A 57 9.29 6.18 7.49
N HIS A 58 8.12 6.40 8.09
CA HIS A 58 7.76 5.80 9.37
C HIS A 58 7.49 4.30 9.26
N TYR A 59 6.59 3.88 8.39
CA TYR A 59 6.20 2.47 8.28
C TYR A 59 7.36 1.55 7.92
N ARG A 60 8.30 1.98 7.08
CA ARG A 60 9.51 1.21 6.77
C ARG A 60 10.45 1.03 7.97
N ARG A 61 10.11 1.45 9.18
CA ARG A 61 10.83 1.09 10.42
C ARG A 61 10.22 -0.14 11.10
N LEU A 62 8.99 -0.52 10.76
CA LEU A 62 8.40 -1.77 11.24
C LEU A 62 9.22 -2.95 10.73
N ALA A 63 9.77 -3.75 11.64
CA ALA A 63 10.60 -4.90 11.29
C ALA A 63 9.84 -5.96 10.49
N THR A 64 8.54 -6.10 10.75
CA THR A 64 7.66 -7.10 10.13
C THR A 64 7.11 -6.67 8.77
N LEU A 65 7.17 -5.38 8.43
CA LEU A 65 6.62 -4.89 7.19
C LEU A 65 7.45 -5.41 6.01
N LYS A 66 6.77 -6.13 5.11
CA LYS A 66 7.35 -6.72 3.90
C LYS A 66 6.91 -6.01 2.64
N SER A 67 5.68 -5.50 2.60
CA SER A 67 5.18 -4.75 1.45
C SER A 67 4.40 -3.50 1.88
N TYR A 68 4.64 -2.38 1.20
CA TYR A 68 3.87 -1.14 1.33
C TYR A 68 3.25 -0.81 -0.03
N VAL A 69 1.93 -0.72 -0.09
CA VAL A 69 1.15 -0.63 -1.32
C VAL A 69 0.40 0.69 -1.35
N LEU A 70 0.54 1.43 -2.45
CA LEU A 70 -0.14 2.70 -2.69
C LEU A 70 -1.07 2.54 -3.89
N VAL A 71 -2.37 2.73 -3.66
CA VAL A 71 -3.41 2.56 -4.67
C VAL A 71 -3.85 3.95 -5.14
N SER A 72 -3.68 4.26 -6.42
CA SER A 72 -4.16 5.53 -6.98
C SER A 72 -5.68 5.56 -7.07
N GLN A 73 -6.30 6.69 -6.75
CA GLN A 73 -7.72 6.94 -7.03
C GLN A 73 -7.96 7.58 -8.41
N GLU A 74 -6.92 8.05 -9.08
CA GLU A 74 -7.05 8.79 -10.34
C GLU A 74 -6.96 7.90 -11.58
N ALA A 75 -6.33 6.73 -11.46
CA ALA A 75 -6.20 5.74 -12.53
C ALA A 75 -6.00 4.34 -11.93
N PRO A 76 -6.19 3.26 -12.72
CA PRO A 76 -5.84 1.91 -12.31
C PRO A 76 -4.32 1.77 -12.23
N MET A 77 -3.73 2.22 -11.14
CA MET A 77 -2.29 2.25 -10.91
C MET A 77 -2.01 1.96 -9.45
N ILE A 78 -1.12 1.01 -9.21
CA ILE A 78 -0.70 0.62 -7.87
C ILE A 78 0.81 0.57 -7.82
N ASP A 79 1.40 1.34 -6.92
CA ASP A 79 2.82 1.25 -6.56
C ASP A 79 2.98 0.31 -5.37
N ARG A 80 3.99 -0.55 -5.43
CA ARG A 80 4.31 -1.48 -4.35
C ARG A 80 5.80 -1.44 -4.06
N TYR A 81 6.12 -1.18 -2.81
CA TYR A 81 7.46 -1.29 -2.28
C TYR A 81 7.59 -2.61 -1.53
N ASP A 82 8.56 -3.45 -1.89
CA ASP A 82 8.91 -4.65 -1.14
C ASP A 82 10.23 -4.50 -0.43
N ARG A 83 10.29 -4.99 0.81
CA ARG A 83 11.56 -5.15 1.53
C ARG A 83 12.21 -6.48 1.16
N GLY A 84 13.39 -6.40 0.54
CA GLY A 84 14.28 -7.55 0.32
C GLY A 84 14.94 -8.05 1.60
N ASP A 85 15.57 -9.23 1.51
CA ASP A 85 16.28 -9.84 2.65
C ASP A 85 17.53 -9.06 3.06
N ASP A 86 18.08 -8.25 2.15
CA ASP A 86 19.16 -7.30 2.39
C ASP A 86 18.70 -5.98 3.05
N GLY A 87 17.40 -5.85 3.32
CA GLY A 87 16.78 -4.67 3.89
C GLY A 87 16.52 -3.53 2.89
N GLN A 88 16.86 -3.70 1.61
CA GLN A 88 16.57 -2.72 0.57
C GLN A 88 15.09 -2.73 0.22
N TRP A 89 14.58 -1.59 -0.24
CA TRP A 89 13.21 -1.46 -0.73
C TRP A 89 13.20 -1.34 -2.24
N VAL A 90 12.50 -2.26 -2.92
CA VAL A 90 12.34 -2.27 -4.37
C VAL A 90 10.93 -1.78 -4.70
N LEU A 91 10.84 -0.76 -5.57
CA LEU A 91 9.59 -0.30 -6.14
C LEU A 91 9.25 -1.17 -7.36
N SER A 92 8.02 -1.65 -7.41
CA SER A 92 7.38 -2.21 -8.61
C SER A 92 6.01 -1.60 -8.76
N ASP A 93 5.62 -1.28 -9.99
CA ASP A 93 4.29 -0.75 -10.30
C ASP A 93 3.51 -1.71 -11.20
N CYS A 94 2.19 -1.57 -11.16
CA CYS A 94 1.29 -2.16 -12.14
C CYS A 94 0.21 -1.13 -12.48
N TRP A 95 -0.15 -1.08 -13.76
CA TRP A 95 -1.08 -0.09 -14.28
C TRP A 95 -1.96 -0.69 -15.38
N GLY A 96 -3.15 -0.11 -15.54
CA GLY A 96 -4.18 -0.58 -16.45
C GLY A 96 -5.01 -1.74 -15.87
N VAL A 97 -6.31 -1.77 -16.21
CA VAL A 97 -7.27 -2.76 -15.67
C VAL A 97 -6.91 -4.22 -16.01
N ASP A 98 -6.18 -4.44 -17.11
CA ASP A 98 -5.74 -5.77 -17.56
C ASP A 98 -4.52 -6.31 -16.79
N SER A 99 -3.91 -5.48 -15.93
CA SER A 99 -2.77 -5.87 -15.11
C SER A 99 -3.19 -6.51 -13.78
N SER A 100 -2.21 -7.02 -13.03
CA SER A 100 -2.44 -7.63 -11.72
C SER A 100 -1.36 -7.23 -10.73
N LEU A 101 -1.78 -6.84 -9.53
CA LEU A 101 -0.91 -6.62 -8.39
C LEU A 101 -0.41 -7.96 -7.85
N GLN A 102 0.89 -8.19 -7.93
CA GLN A 102 1.53 -9.31 -7.25
C GLN A 102 1.89 -8.91 -5.82
N ILE A 103 1.66 -9.77 -4.84
CA ILE A 103 2.14 -9.58 -3.47
C ILE A 103 2.85 -10.85 -3.00
N PRO A 104 4.11 -11.09 -3.42
CA PRO A 104 4.94 -12.21 -3.01
C PRO A 104 4.94 -12.51 -1.51
N SER A 105 4.94 -11.50 -0.65
CA SER A 105 4.90 -11.67 0.82
C SER A 105 3.63 -12.38 1.32
N LEU A 106 2.56 -12.38 0.53
CA LEU A 106 1.30 -13.09 0.78
C LEU A 106 1.07 -14.28 -0.17
N GLY A 107 1.88 -14.43 -1.23
CA GLY A 107 1.68 -15.44 -2.26
C GLY A 107 0.41 -15.24 -3.09
N ILE A 108 -0.06 -14.00 -3.27
CA ILE A 108 -1.30 -13.69 -3.98
C ILE A 108 -1.08 -12.78 -5.20
N SER A 109 -2.02 -12.86 -6.13
CA SER A 109 -2.16 -11.99 -7.30
C SER A 109 -3.58 -11.42 -7.33
N ILE A 110 -3.71 -10.10 -7.45
CA ILE A 110 -5.00 -9.41 -7.44
C ILE A 110 -5.18 -8.66 -8.77
N PRO A 111 -6.17 -9.01 -9.61
CA PRO A 111 -6.46 -8.28 -10.85
C PRO A 111 -6.86 -6.83 -10.57
N LEU A 112 -6.30 -5.86 -11.31
CA LEU A 112 -6.65 -4.45 -11.12
C LEU A 112 -8.11 -4.18 -11.51
N ALA A 113 -8.65 -4.87 -12.52
CA ALA A 113 -10.08 -4.83 -12.83
C ALA A 113 -10.99 -5.13 -11.62
N LYS A 114 -10.51 -5.90 -10.62
CA LYS A 114 -11.22 -6.17 -9.37
C LYS A 114 -10.97 -5.14 -8.27
N VAL A 115 -9.76 -4.58 -8.19
CA VAL A 115 -9.48 -3.48 -7.26
C VAL A 115 -10.31 -2.25 -7.60
N TYR A 116 -10.48 -1.97 -8.89
CA TYR A 116 -11.20 -0.81 -9.41
C TYR A 116 -12.65 -1.14 -9.82
N GLU A 117 -13.20 -2.26 -9.36
CA GLU A 117 -14.59 -2.63 -9.61
C GLU A 117 -15.53 -1.59 -8.94
N ASN A 118 -16.39 -0.96 -9.74
CA ASN A 118 -17.28 0.14 -9.34
C ASN A 118 -16.59 1.47 -9.00
N VAL A 119 -15.37 1.71 -9.51
CA VAL A 119 -14.76 3.05 -9.49
C VAL A 119 -15.06 3.76 -10.82
N ASP A 120 -15.73 4.91 -10.73
CA ASP A 120 -16.03 5.74 -11.91
C ASP A 120 -14.78 6.52 -12.35
N LEU A 121 -14.02 5.94 -13.26
CA LEU A 121 -12.85 6.56 -13.88
C LEU A 121 -13.15 7.01 -15.31
N PRO A 122 -12.54 8.12 -15.78
CA PRO A 122 -12.57 8.48 -17.20
C PRO A 122 -12.10 7.30 -18.08
N PRO A 123 -12.75 7.01 -19.22
CA PRO A 123 -12.37 5.87 -20.06
C PRO A 123 -10.91 5.88 -20.51
N ASP A 124 -10.35 7.07 -20.74
CA ASP A 124 -8.95 7.26 -21.12
C ASP A 124 -7.97 6.95 -19.98
N HIS A 125 -8.43 6.86 -18.73
CA HIS A 125 -7.58 6.48 -17.59
C HIS A 125 -7.50 4.96 -17.39
N LEU A 126 -8.39 4.16 -17.99
CA LEU A 126 -8.49 2.71 -17.72
C LEU A 126 -7.30 1.89 -18.23
N SER A 127 -6.63 2.36 -19.28
CA SER A 127 -5.54 1.64 -19.96
C SER A 127 -4.36 2.55 -20.33
N ARG A 128 -4.35 3.79 -19.86
CA ARG A 128 -3.31 4.76 -20.21
C ARG A 128 -2.08 4.59 -19.33
N GLN A 129 -0.91 4.64 -19.97
CA GLN A 129 0.34 4.77 -19.24
C GLN A 129 0.34 6.11 -18.48
N PRO A 130 0.49 6.11 -17.15
CA PRO A 130 0.36 7.31 -16.32
C PRO A 130 1.34 8.44 -16.72
N TRP A 131 2.49 8.08 -17.28
CA TRP A 131 3.53 9.02 -17.73
C TRP A 131 3.45 9.38 -19.23
N ALA A 132 2.48 8.84 -19.99
CA ALA A 132 2.29 9.22 -21.38
C ALA A 132 1.71 10.64 -21.46
N LYS A 133 2.44 11.55 -22.12
CA LYS A 133 1.95 12.91 -22.37
C LYS A 133 0.63 12.84 -23.14
N SER A 134 -0.28 13.75 -22.81
CA SER A 134 -1.45 14.02 -23.64
C SER A 134 -0.95 14.64 -24.94
N ASP A 135 -1.43 14.12 -26.08
CA ASP A 135 -1.25 14.78 -27.38
C ASP A 135 -1.99 16.13 -27.43
#